data_AF-A0A2V9Y013-F1
#
_entry.id   AF-A0A2V9Y013-F1
#
_cell.length_a   1.000
_cell.length_b   1.000
_cell.length_c   1.000
_cell.angle_alpha   90.00
_cell.angle_beta   90.00
_cell.angle_gamma   90.00
#
_symmetry.space_group_name_H-M   'P 1'
#
loop_
_entity.id
_entity.type
_entity.pdbx_description
1 polymer ?
#
loop_
_entity_poly.entity_id
_entity_poly.type
_entity_poly.pdbx_seq_one_letter_code
_entity_poly.pdbx_strand_id
1 'polypeptide(L)'
;MSENKTDPAFPAEALALAWAGDVAPAEELAHEMDKSFPLNTVLQRYWLPTIRAAVALHRKNADKAVELLGVMSPHELGAPWLIPVYVRGQAYLMQGNGRTAASDFQMIIDHPGLVRLSVVGVLAHLGLARAYALQGDTTKARAAYQDFLTLWKDADPDIPILKEAKEEYAKLQLSTAVTLPLHDRASR
;
A
#
# COMPACT_ATOMS: atom_id res chain seq x y z
N MET A 1 -3.86 6.51 -37.69
CA MET A 1 -2.79 6.99 -36.78
C MET A 1 -2.48 5.84 -35.85
N SER A 2 -1.32 5.20 -36.01
CA SER A 2 -0.88 4.13 -35.12
C SER A 2 -0.44 4.76 -33.80
N GLU A 3 -1.18 4.54 -32.72
CA GLU A 3 -0.68 4.82 -31.38
C GLU A 3 0.66 4.14 -31.22
N ASN A 4 1.66 4.96 -30.88
CA ASN A 4 3.02 4.53 -30.68
C ASN A 4 3.08 3.67 -29.42
N LYS A 5 2.90 2.35 -29.55
CA LYS A 5 2.95 1.35 -28.46
C LYS A 5 4.30 1.28 -27.72
N THR A 6 5.20 2.23 -27.92
CA THR A 6 6.47 2.40 -27.19
C THR A 6 6.38 3.44 -26.07
N ASP A 7 5.19 3.98 -25.77
CA ASP A 7 5.02 5.02 -24.76
C ASP A 7 5.21 4.45 -23.31
N PRO A 8 6.10 5.02 -22.49
CA PRO A 8 6.29 4.64 -21.07
C PRO A 8 5.05 4.76 -20.16
N ALA A 9 3.91 5.26 -20.65
CA ALA A 9 2.66 5.43 -19.89
C ALA A 9 1.90 4.11 -19.59
N PHE A 10 2.09 3.06 -20.38
CA PHE A 10 1.27 1.83 -20.35
C PHE A 10 1.27 1.06 -19.00
N PRO A 11 2.41 0.89 -18.29
CA PRO A 11 2.40 0.15 -17.02
C PRO A 11 1.75 0.90 -15.86
N ALA A 12 1.90 2.22 -15.83
CA ALA A 12 1.30 3.06 -14.80
C ALA A 12 -0.23 3.13 -14.97
N GLU A 13 -0.70 3.18 -16.22
CA GLU A 13 -2.13 3.09 -16.55
C GLU A 13 -2.75 1.76 -16.09
N ALA A 14 -2.14 0.64 -16.47
CA ALA A 14 -2.63 -0.68 -16.07
C ALA A 14 -2.64 -0.85 -14.54
N LEU A 15 -1.64 -0.31 -13.84
CA LEU A 15 -1.61 -0.31 -12.38
C LEU A 15 -2.69 0.59 -11.78
N ALA A 16 -2.93 1.78 -12.35
CA ALA A 16 -3.98 2.68 -11.90
C ALA A 16 -5.37 2.06 -12.06
N LEU A 17 -5.64 1.43 -13.21
CA LEU A 17 -6.87 0.66 -13.45
C LEU A 17 -7.01 -0.47 -12.43
N ALA A 18 -5.93 -1.23 -12.21
CA ALA A 18 -5.92 -2.27 -11.19
C ALA A 18 -6.27 -1.69 -9.82
N TRP A 19 -5.65 -0.59 -9.37
CA TRP A 19 -5.95 0.05 -8.09
C TRP A 19 -7.36 0.65 -7.99
N ALA A 20 -7.93 1.13 -9.09
CA ALA A 20 -9.30 1.60 -9.16
C ALA A 20 -10.33 0.47 -9.09
N GLY A 21 -9.91 -0.78 -9.32
CA GLY A 21 -10.80 -1.95 -9.38
C GLY A 21 -11.30 -2.27 -10.78
N ASP A 22 -10.81 -1.57 -11.81
CA ASP A 22 -11.06 -1.84 -13.22
C ASP A 22 -10.20 -3.02 -13.69
N VAL A 23 -10.51 -4.20 -13.13
CA VAL A 23 -9.69 -5.40 -13.23
C VAL A 23 -9.57 -5.90 -14.68
N ALA A 24 -10.68 -5.93 -15.44
CA ALA A 24 -10.63 -6.49 -16.79
C ALA A 24 -9.76 -5.65 -17.74
N PRO A 25 -9.90 -4.31 -17.80
CA PRO A 25 -8.96 -3.46 -18.55
C PRO A 25 -7.51 -3.61 -18.08
N ALA A 26 -7.25 -3.67 -16.77
CA ALA A 26 -5.90 -3.85 -16.25
C ALA A 26 -5.26 -5.18 -16.70
N GLU A 27 -6.02 -6.27 -16.71
CA GLU A 27 -5.56 -7.58 -17.18
C GLU A 27 -5.31 -7.61 -18.68
N GLU A 28 -6.16 -6.95 -19.47
CA GLU A 28 -5.99 -6.84 -20.92
C GLU A 28 -4.68 -6.13 -21.27
N LEU A 29 -4.43 -4.95 -20.68
CA LEU A 29 -3.18 -4.22 -20.88
C LEU A 29 -1.97 -5.03 -20.41
N ALA A 30 -2.08 -5.73 -19.27
CA ALA A 30 -1.01 -6.61 -18.79
C ALA A 30 -0.72 -7.77 -19.75
N HIS A 31 -1.75 -8.36 -20.36
CA HIS A 31 -1.58 -9.41 -21.36
C HIS A 31 -0.94 -8.89 -22.65
N GLU A 32 -1.38 -7.74 -23.14
CA GLU A 32 -0.79 -7.10 -24.32
C GLU A 32 0.68 -6.76 -24.11
N MET A 33 1.03 -6.23 -22.93
CA MET A 33 2.41 -5.92 -22.55
C MET A 33 3.30 -7.16 -22.52
N ASP A 34 2.81 -8.25 -21.92
CA ASP A 34 3.54 -9.51 -21.83
C ASP A 34 3.88 -10.06 -23.23
N LYS A 35 2.90 -10.03 -24.13
CA LYS A 35 3.06 -10.48 -25.52
C LYS A 35 3.99 -9.56 -26.34
N SER A 36 3.88 -8.26 -26.15
CA SER A 36 4.60 -7.26 -26.96
C SER A 36 6.05 -7.08 -26.50
N PHE A 37 6.33 -7.31 -25.21
CA PHE A 37 7.63 -7.06 -24.61
C PHE A 37 8.15 -8.24 -23.76
N PRO A 38 8.25 -9.45 -24.32
CA PRO A 38 8.66 -10.65 -23.56
C PRO A 38 10.10 -10.57 -23.05
N LEU A 39 10.96 -9.75 -23.66
CA LEU A 39 12.37 -9.58 -23.27
C LEU A 39 12.64 -8.35 -22.40
N ASN A 40 11.63 -7.53 -22.10
CA ASN A 40 11.81 -6.35 -21.26
C ASN A 40 11.88 -6.77 -19.78
N THR A 41 13.09 -6.86 -19.23
CA THR A 41 13.32 -7.31 -17.84
C THR A 41 12.56 -6.51 -16.79
N VAL A 42 12.47 -5.17 -16.93
CA VAL A 42 11.75 -4.33 -15.96
C VAL A 42 10.25 -4.60 -16.04
N LEU A 43 9.70 -4.73 -17.26
CA LEU A 43 8.30 -5.05 -17.43
C LEU A 43 7.96 -6.44 -16.87
N GLN A 44 8.79 -7.44 -17.21
CA GLN A 44 8.57 -8.84 -16.86
C GLN A 44 8.78 -9.13 -15.37
N ARG A 45 9.79 -8.51 -14.74
CA ARG A 45 10.13 -8.79 -13.35
C ARG A 45 9.49 -7.83 -12.35
N TYR A 46 9.15 -6.62 -12.76
CA TYR A 46 8.61 -5.57 -11.88
C TYR A 46 7.15 -5.23 -12.21
N TRP A 47 6.86 -4.73 -13.42
CA TRP A 47 5.53 -4.18 -13.70
C TRP A 47 4.43 -5.24 -13.77
N LEU A 48 4.62 -6.29 -14.57
CA LEU A 48 3.59 -7.32 -14.75
C LEU A 48 3.23 -8.04 -13.44
N PRO A 49 4.19 -8.50 -12.61
CA PRO A 49 3.85 -9.07 -11.32
C PRO A 49 3.13 -8.09 -10.40
N THR A 50 3.51 -6.81 -10.42
CA THR A 50 2.86 -5.77 -9.59
C THR A 50 1.43 -5.50 -10.01
N ILE A 51 1.16 -5.36 -11.32
CA ILE A 51 -0.19 -5.16 -11.85
C ILE A 51 -1.07 -6.37 -11.54
N ARG A 52 -0.56 -7.59 -11.80
CA ARG A 52 -1.28 -8.84 -11.52
C ARG A 52 -1.55 -9.01 -10.03
N ALA A 53 -0.63 -8.59 -9.16
CA ALA A 53 -0.82 -8.61 -7.72
C ALA A 53 -1.87 -7.59 -7.25
N ALA A 54 -1.87 -6.38 -7.80
CA ALA A 54 -2.91 -5.37 -7.53
C ALA A 54 -4.30 -5.87 -7.97
N VAL A 55 -4.39 -6.52 -9.13
CA VAL A 55 -5.62 -7.21 -9.58
C VAL A 55 -6.04 -8.30 -8.59
N ALA A 56 -5.10 -9.12 -8.12
CA ALA A 56 -5.39 -10.17 -7.13
C ALA A 56 -5.91 -9.61 -5.80
N LEU A 57 -5.40 -8.47 -5.35
CA LEU A 57 -5.90 -7.77 -4.15
C LEU A 57 -7.36 -7.34 -4.29
N HIS A 58 -7.74 -6.79 -5.46
CA HIS A 58 -9.13 -6.44 -5.73
C HIS A 58 -10.06 -7.65 -5.74
N ARG A 59 -9.57 -8.79 -6.25
CA ARG A 59 -10.24 -10.08 -6.17
C ARG A 59 -10.19 -10.73 -4.79
N LYS A 60 -9.71 -10.03 -3.77
CA LYS A 60 -9.55 -10.51 -2.39
C LYS A 60 -8.66 -11.77 -2.27
N ASN A 61 -7.74 -11.96 -3.21
CA ASN A 61 -6.80 -13.07 -3.22
C ASN A 61 -5.40 -12.61 -2.79
N ALA A 62 -5.21 -12.47 -1.48
CA ALA A 62 -3.95 -11.97 -0.91
C ALA A 62 -2.79 -12.94 -1.15
N ASP A 63 -3.04 -14.24 -1.03
CA ASP A 63 -2.02 -15.28 -1.21
C ASP A 63 -1.43 -15.22 -2.61
N LYS A 64 -2.29 -15.04 -3.62
CA LYS A 64 -1.82 -14.89 -5.00
C LYS A 64 -1.00 -13.61 -5.20
N ALA A 65 -1.38 -12.50 -4.56
CA ALA A 65 -0.61 -11.27 -4.63
C ALA A 65 0.80 -11.45 -4.03
N VAL A 66 0.92 -12.12 -2.87
CA VAL A 66 2.21 -12.44 -2.26
C VAL A 66 3.04 -13.38 -3.14
N GLU A 67 2.43 -14.44 -3.68
CA GLU A 67 3.09 -15.39 -4.59
C GLU A 67 3.67 -14.68 -5.83
N LEU A 68 2.86 -13.85 -6.49
CA LEU A 68 3.27 -13.10 -7.69
C LEU A 68 4.45 -12.18 -7.40
N LEU A 69 4.50 -11.56 -6.22
CA LEU A 69 5.53 -10.61 -5.82
C LEU A 69 6.79 -11.28 -5.25
N GLY A 70 6.75 -12.58 -4.92
CA GLY A 70 7.90 -13.33 -4.43
C GLY A 70 9.08 -13.38 -5.41
N VAL A 71 8.82 -13.19 -6.71
CA VAL A 71 9.86 -13.13 -7.76
C VAL A 71 10.83 -11.95 -7.60
N MET A 72 10.45 -10.93 -6.81
CA MET A 72 11.26 -9.73 -6.60
C MET A 72 12.12 -9.76 -5.33
N SER A 73 11.96 -10.75 -4.45
CA SER A 73 12.61 -10.77 -3.14
C SER A 73 14.14 -10.63 -3.12
N PRO A 74 14.90 -11.13 -4.11
CA PRO A 74 16.35 -10.92 -4.11
C PRO A 74 16.82 -9.51 -4.53
N HIS A 75 15.94 -8.64 -5.08
CA HIS A 75 16.35 -7.35 -5.66
C HIS A 75 15.39 -6.18 -5.34
N GLU A 76 14.69 -6.24 -4.20
CA GLU A 76 13.61 -5.30 -3.85
C GLU A 76 14.05 -3.83 -3.79
N LEU A 77 15.31 -3.56 -3.39
CA LEU A 77 15.87 -2.20 -3.36
C LEU A 77 16.29 -1.66 -4.73
N GLY A 78 16.38 -2.52 -5.75
CA GLY A 78 16.60 -2.11 -7.15
C GLY A 78 15.30 -1.75 -7.87
N ALA A 79 14.15 -1.94 -7.22
CA ALA A 79 12.83 -1.73 -7.79
C ALA A 79 12.44 -0.24 -7.76
N PRO A 80 11.99 0.36 -8.88
CA PRO A 80 11.53 1.75 -8.88
C PRO A 80 10.44 2.01 -7.83
N TRP A 81 10.58 3.07 -7.04
CA TRP A 81 9.55 3.61 -6.12
C TRP A 81 8.94 2.64 -5.10
N LEU A 82 9.50 1.44 -4.92
CA LEU A 82 9.04 0.40 -3.98
C LEU A 82 7.53 0.07 -4.06
N ILE A 83 6.88 0.34 -5.19
CA ILE A 83 5.45 0.02 -5.43
C ILE A 83 5.14 -1.47 -5.14
N PRO A 84 5.96 -2.45 -5.56
CA PRO A 84 5.64 -3.84 -5.28
C PRO A 84 5.69 -4.19 -3.79
N VAL A 85 6.61 -3.56 -3.03
CA VAL A 85 6.68 -3.72 -1.57
C VAL A 85 5.39 -3.15 -0.94
N TYR A 86 4.90 -2.02 -1.45
CA TYR A 86 3.62 -1.45 -0.99
C TYR A 86 2.44 -2.40 -1.24
N VAL A 87 2.32 -2.94 -2.46
CA VAL A 87 1.26 -3.90 -2.83
C VAL A 87 1.36 -5.18 -1.99
N ARG A 88 2.57 -5.66 -1.70
CA ARG A 88 2.77 -6.82 -0.82
C ARG A 88 2.39 -6.53 0.63
N GLY A 89 2.74 -5.36 1.16
CA GLY A 89 2.29 -4.89 2.47
C GLY A 89 0.76 -4.86 2.57
N GLN A 90 0.07 -4.39 1.51
CA GLN A 90 -1.39 -4.45 1.43
C GLN A 90 -1.94 -5.89 1.44
N ALA A 91 -1.26 -6.83 0.75
CA ALA A 91 -1.61 -8.25 0.79
C ALA A 91 -1.49 -8.83 2.20
N TYR A 92 -0.40 -8.52 2.92
CA TYR A 92 -0.21 -8.97 4.29
C TYR A 92 -1.24 -8.36 5.26
N LEU A 93 -1.65 -7.10 5.06
CA LEU A 93 -2.78 -6.53 5.82
C LEU A 93 -4.06 -7.34 5.58
N MET A 94 -4.37 -7.69 4.34
CA MET A 94 -5.58 -8.45 3.99
C MET A 94 -5.56 -9.89 4.57
N GLN A 95 -4.37 -10.48 4.75
CA GLN A 95 -4.19 -11.76 5.45
C GLN A 95 -4.30 -11.65 6.98
N GLY A 96 -4.41 -10.43 7.54
CA GLY A 96 -4.31 -10.21 8.98
C GLY A 96 -2.88 -10.36 9.51
N ASN A 97 -1.86 -10.48 8.65
CA ASN A 97 -0.47 -10.61 9.04
C ASN A 97 0.16 -9.22 9.27
N GLY A 98 -0.25 -8.59 10.37
CA GLY A 98 0.22 -7.24 10.73
C GLY A 98 1.73 -7.14 10.92
N ARG A 99 2.40 -8.19 11.42
CA ARG A 99 3.85 -8.17 11.64
C ARG A 99 4.63 -8.06 10.33
N THR A 100 4.30 -8.91 9.35
CA THR A 100 4.99 -8.89 8.06
C THR A 100 4.59 -7.63 7.26
N ALA A 101 3.32 -7.22 7.31
CA ALA A 101 2.88 -5.96 6.71
C ALA A 101 3.68 -4.75 7.24
N ALA A 102 3.88 -4.68 8.56
CA ALA A 102 4.64 -3.59 9.18
C ALA A 102 6.09 -3.55 8.67
N SER A 103 6.73 -4.72 8.43
CA SER A 103 8.08 -4.79 7.88
C SER A 103 8.15 -4.20 6.46
N ASP A 104 7.19 -4.54 5.59
CA ASP A 104 7.15 -4.02 4.21
C ASP A 104 6.89 -2.50 4.20
N PHE A 105 5.98 -1.99 5.02
CA PHE A 105 5.73 -0.55 5.08
C PHE A 105 6.90 0.23 5.71
N GLN A 106 7.54 -0.32 6.74
CA GLN A 106 8.71 0.29 7.35
C GLN A 106 9.87 0.38 6.35
N MET A 107 10.07 -0.66 5.52
CA MET A 107 11.06 -0.62 4.44
C MET A 107 10.85 0.55 3.48
N ILE A 108 9.60 0.88 3.13
CA ILE A 108 9.31 2.02 2.26
C ILE A 108 9.66 3.34 2.96
N ILE A 109 9.29 3.47 4.23
CA ILE A 109 9.51 4.68 5.03
C ILE A 109 11.02 4.92 5.26
N ASP A 110 11.79 3.85 5.48
CA ASP A 110 13.23 3.92 5.74
C ASP A 110 14.05 4.27 4.48
N HIS A 111 13.44 4.24 3.30
CA HIS A 111 14.10 4.51 2.02
C HIS A 111 13.45 5.67 1.24
N PRO A 112 13.34 6.88 1.82
CA PRO A 112 12.64 8.01 1.19
C PRO A 112 13.26 8.43 -0.15
N GLY A 113 14.58 8.23 -0.31
CA GLY A 113 15.30 8.50 -1.56
C GLY A 113 14.88 7.61 -2.74
N LEU A 114 14.33 6.42 -2.49
CA LEU A 114 13.81 5.52 -3.52
C LEU A 114 12.37 5.89 -3.93
N VAL A 115 11.59 6.43 -3.00
CA VAL A 115 10.15 6.67 -3.17
C VAL A 115 9.86 8.08 -3.73
N ARG A 116 10.71 9.07 -3.44
CA ARG A 116 10.66 10.46 -3.94
C ARG A 116 9.25 11.06 -3.93
N LEU A 117 8.63 11.20 -5.12
CA LEU A 117 7.32 11.82 -5.34
C LEU A 117 6.17 10.81 -5.41
N SER A 118 6.42 9.52 -5.13
CA SER A 118 5.39 8.49 -5.22
C SER A 118 4.45 8.53 -4.01
N VAL A 119 3.15 8.42 -4.28
CA VAL A 119 2.10 8.40 -3.27
C VAL A 119 2.28 7.25 -2.27
N VAL A 120 2.91 6.15 -2.67
CA VAL A 120 3.13 4.98 -1.80
C VAL A 120 4.02 5.30 -0.60
N GLY A 121 4.87 6.32 -0.68
CA GLY A 121 5.71 6.74 0.45
C GLY A 121 4.89 7.28 1.60
N VAL A 122 3.93 8.15 1.28
CA VAL A 122 3.04 8.68 2.31
C VAL A 122 2.01 7.64 2.75
N LEU A 123 1.45 6.87 1.81
CA LEU A 123 0.49 5.82 2.13
C LEU A 123 1.10 4.66 2.94
N ALA A 124 2.42 4.48 2.91
CA ALA A 124 3.09 3.49 3.75
C ALA A 124 2.94 3.81 5.25
N HIS A 125 2.87 5.08 5.66
CA HIS A 125 2.59 5.45 7.05
C HIS A 125 1.20 4.97 7.50
N LEU A 126 0.19 5.13 6.64
CA LEU A 126 -1.15 4.61 6.92
C LEU A 126 -1.16 3.07 6.96
N GLY A 127 -0.47 2.42 6.02
CA GLY A 127 -0.28 0.97 6.02
C GLY A 127 0.38 0.46 7.31
N LEU A 128 1.43 1.13 7.76
CA LEU A 128 2.14 0.83 9.00
C LEU A 128 1.22 0.99 10.23
N ALA A 129 0.42 2.05 10.26
CA ALA A 129 -0.54 2.29 11.34
C ALA A 129 -1.58 1.16 11.43
N ARG A 130 -2.15 0.75 10.30
CA ARG A 130 -3.08 -0.38 10.18
C ARG A 130 -2.40 -1.71 10.59
N ALA A 131 -1.15 -1.90 10.20
CA ALA A 131 -0.36 -3.08 10.55
C ALA A 131 -0.10 -3.19 12.06
N TYR A 132 0.20 -2.08 12.74
CA TYR A 132 0.33 -2.05 14.20
C TYR A 132 -1.01 -2.23 14.91
N ALA A 133 -2.09 -1.67 14.36
CA ALA A 133 -3.44 -1.87 14.90
C ALA A 133 -3.85 -3.36 14.88
N LEU A 134 -3.55 -4.08 13.80
CA LEU A 134 -3.76 -5.54 13.71
C LEU A 134 -2.95 -6.33 14.74
N GLN A 135 -1.79 -5.81 15.16
CA GLN A 135 -0.95 -6.43 16.20
C GLN A 135 -1.42 -6.08 17.63
N GLY A 136 -2.38 -5.17 17.79
CA GLY A 136 -2.78 -4.64 19.09
C GLY A 136 -1.80 -3.63 19.70
N ASP A 137 -0.77 -3.19 18.97
CA ASP A 137 0.17 -2.17 19.44
C ASP A 137 -0.42 -0.78 19.22
N THR A 138 -1.34 -0.40 20.10
CA THR A 138 -2.09 0.87 20.01
C THR A 138 -1.17 2.09 20.06
N THR A 139 -0.05 2.00 20.79
CA THR A 139 0.91 3.10 20.93
C THR A 139 1.59 3.38 19.59
N LYS A 140 2.15 2.35 18.94
CA LYS A 140 2.78 2.53 17.62
C LYS A 140 1.76 2.83 16.53
N ALA A 141 0.58 2.22 16.58
CA ALA A 141 -0.48 2.51 15.62
C ALA A 141 -0.85 4.00 15.64
N ARG A 142 -1.06 4.58 16.83
CA ARG A 142 -1.36 6.01 16.98
C ARG A 142 -0.26 6.92 16.44
N ALA A 143 1.00 6.61 16.74
CA ALA A 143 2.13 7.39 16.23
C ALA A 143 2.15 7.39 14.70
N ALA A 144 2.04 6.22 14.06
CA ALA A 144 2.02 6.11 12.60
C ALA A 144 0.80 6.80 11.95
N TYR A 145 -0.38 6.76 12.58
CA TYR A 145 -1.53 7.55 12.11
C TYR A 145 -1.26 9.06 12.20
N GLN A 146 -0.64 9.53 13.28
CA GLN A 146 -0.28 10.95 13.43
C GLN A 146 0.73 11.39 12.37
N ASP A 147 1.71 10.56 12.05
CA ASP A 147 2.68 10.84 10.99
C ASP A 147 1.98 10.99 9.63
N PHE A 148 1.10 10.04 9.28
CA PHE A 148 0.29 10.11 8.06
C PHE A 148 -0.57 11.39 8.01
N LEU A 149 -1.32 11.67 9.07
CA LEU A 149 -2.21 12.84 9.13
C LEU A 149 -1.44 14.17 9.11
N THR A 150 -0.20 14.19 9.60
CA THR A 150 0.68 15.36 9.52
C THR A 150 1.15 15.59 8.09
N LEU A 151 1.55 14.52 7.37
CA LEU A 151 1.93 14.59 5.97
C LEU A 151 0.76 15.01 5.05
N TRP A 152 -0.47 14.63 5.41
CA TRP A 152 -1.69 14.90 4.64
C TRP A 152 -2.58 16.00 5.21
N LYS A 153 -2.04 16.88 6.06
CA LYS A 153 -2.82 17.96 6.71
C LYS A 153 -3.49 18.92 5.71
N ASP A 154 -2.85 19.14 4.56
CA ASP A 154 -3.29 20.06 3.51
C ASP A 154 -3.86 19.32 2.28
N ALA A 155 -4.05 18.00 2.37
CA ALA A 155 -4.68 17.22 1.30
C ALA A 155 -6.19 17.53 1.20
N ASP A 156 -6.79 17.30 0.03
CA ASP A 156 -8.22 17.51 -0.16
C ASP A 156 -9.03 16.75 0.91
N PRO A 157 -9.86 17.43 1.71
CA PRO A 157 -10.47 16.84 2.89
C PRO A 157 -11.48 15.74 2.54
N ASP A 158 -11.93 15.70 1.29
CA ASP A 158 -12.95 14.78 0.82
C ASP A 158 -12.43 13.44 0.29
N ILE A 159 -11.11 13.27 0.18
CA ILE A 159 -10.52 12.02 -0.30
C ILE A 159 -10.88 10.88 0.68
N PRO A 160 -11.50 9.77 0.20
CA PRO A 160 -11.98 8.69 1.06
C PRO A 160 -10.93 8.13 2.03
N ILE A 161 -9.70 7.90 1.56
CA ILE A 161 -8.63 7.31 2.39
C ILE A 161 -8.22 8.20 3.57
N LEU A 162 -8.34 9.53 3.43
CA LEU A 162 -8.09 10.47 4.54
C LEU A 162 -9.20 10.43 5.58
N LYS A 163 -10.46 10.28 5.14
CA LYS A 163 -11.62 10.11 6.02
C LYS A 163 -11.50 8.82 6.82
N GLU A 164 -11.21 7.71 6.15
CA GLU A 164 -10.97 6.40 6.78
C GLU A 164 -9.87 6.48 7.84
N ALA A 165 -8.71 7.05 7.51
CA ALA A 165 -7.59 7.17 8.44
C ALA A 165 -7.94 7.99 9.70
N LYS A 166 -8.71 9.08 9.55
CA LYS A 166 -9.18 9.90 10.68
C LYS A 166 -10.14 9.12 11.59
N GLU A 167 -11.06 8.35 11.00
CA GLU A 167 -11.99 7.52 11.76
C GLU A 167 -11.29 6.37 12.50
N GLU A 168 -10.37 5.67 11.82
CA GLU A 168 -9.54 4.61 12.40
C GLU A 168 -8.72 5.15 13.58
N TYR A 169 -8.07 6.30 13.40
CA TYR A 169 -7.31 6.95 14.47
C TYR A 169 -8.18 7.35 15.67
N ALA A 170 -9.38 7.90 15.43
CA ALA A 170 -10.32 8.27 16.49
C ALA A 170 -10.78 7.05 17.31
N LYS A 171 -11.04 5.91 16.64
CA LYS A 171 -11.41 4.65 17.32
C LYS A 171 -10.30 4.16 18.27
N LEU A 172 -9.03 4.31 17.88
CA LEU A 172 -7.90 3.98 18.74
C LEU A 172 -7.78 4.92 19.95
N GLN A 173 -8.25 6.17 19.86
CA GLN A 173 -8.27 7.10 20.99
C GLN A 173 -9.29 6.69 22.05
N LEU A 174 -10.48 6.31 21.60
CA LEU A 174 -11.58 5.89 22.46
C LEU A 174 -11.27 4.57 23.20
N SER A 175 -10.64 3.60 22.54
CA SER A 175 -10.33 2.30 23.16
C SER A 175 -9.39 2.42 24.37
N THR A 176 -8.41 3.33 24.32
CA THR A 176 -7.49 3.55 25.46
C THR A 176 -8.15 4.36 26.57
N ALA A 177 -9.04 5.31 26.25
CA ALA A 177 -9.78 6.06 27.26
C ALA A 177 -10.70 5.17 28.10
N VAL A 178 -11.28 4.13 27.50
CA VAL A 178 -12.12 3.12 28.20
C VAL A 178 -11.29 2.18 29.07
N THR A 179 -10.00 2.00 28.80
CA THR A 179 -9.13 1.06 29.53
C THR A 179 -8.48 1.68 30.77
N LEU A 180 -8.50 3.02 30.90
CA LEU A 180 -8.04 3.71 32.11
C LEU A 180 -9.12 3.63 33.22
N PRO A 181 -8.80 3.14 34.43
CA PRO A 181 -9.77 3.05 35.51
C PRO A 181 -10.23 4.44 35.97
N LEU A 182 -11.54 4.60 36.21
CA LEU A 182 -12.25 5.82 36.64
C LEU A 182 -11.85 6.36 38.04
N HIS A 183 -10.65 6.08 38.54
CA HIS A 183 -10.28 6.31 39.94
C HIS A 183 -9.81 7.73 40.30
N ASP A 184 -10.22 8.78 39.56
CA ASP A 184 -9.85 10.15 39.93
C ASP A 184 -10.84 11.24 39.50
N ARG A 185 -12.14 11.00 39.72
CA ARG A 185 -13.17 12.05 39.66
C ARG A 185 -14.11 12.00 40.87
N ALA A 186 -13.57 12.16 42.07
CA ALA A 186 -14.32 12.64 43.23
C ALA A 186 -13.38 12.95 44.40
N SER A 187 -12.84 14.17 44.46
CA SER A 187 -12.39 14.84 45.69
C SER A 187 -12.09 16.32 45.41
N ARG A 188 -13.15 17.13 45.24
CA ARG A 188 -13.18 18.56 45.61
C ARG A 188 -14.57 18.92 46.06
#